data_AF-A0A814PZ01-F1
#
_entry.id   AF-A0A814PZ01-F1
#
_cell.length_a   1.000
_cell.length_b   1.000
_cell.length_c   1.000
_cell.angle_alpha   90.00
_cell.angle_beta   90.00
_cell.angle_gamma   90.00
#
_symmetry.space_group_name_H-M   'P 1'
#
loop_
_entity.id
_entity.type
_entity.pdbx_description
1 polymer ?
#
loop_
_entity_poly.entity_id
_entity_poly.type
_entity_poly.pdbx_seq_one_letter_code
_entity_poly.pdbx_strand_id
1 'polypeptide(L)' 'MDAVLVGADSRCTKGNIIFDDNILKIYRLSDDIYALGAGTSADYDFQTCLLESQLELLKLNQDRQVRVATVVRKQS' A
#
# COMPACT_ATOMS: atom_id res chain seq x y z
N MET A 1 -24.79 -2.82 2.52
CA MET A 1 -23.40 -2.71 3.01
C MET A 1 -22.58 -2.32 1.83
N ASP A 2 -21.94 -1.17 1.89
CA ASP A 2 -21.10 -0.67 0.81
C ASP A 2 -19.66 -1.10 1.06
N ALA A 3 -18.99 -1.57 0.02
CA ALA A 3 -17.62 -2.05 0.09
C ALA A 3 -16.79 -1.42 -1.04
N VAL A 4 -15.47 -1.41 -0.85
CA VAL A 4 -14.53 -0.92 -1.86
C VAL A 4 -13.77 -2.13 -2.41
N LEU A 5 -13.79 -2.29 -3.74
CA LEU A 5 -13.01 -3.29 -4.45
C LEU A 5 -11.85 -2.60 -5.16
N VAL A 6 -10.65 -3.18 -5.03
CA VAL A 6 -9.44 -2.73 -5.72
C VAL A 6 -8.84 -3.88 -6.54
N GLY A 7 -8.20 -3.54 -7.66
CA GLY A 7 -7.54 -4.52 -8.52
C GLY A 7 -6.23 -3.94 -9.08
N ALA A 8 -5.24 -4.81 -9.23
CA ALA A 8 -3.96 -4.48 -9.84
C ALA A 8 -3.47 -5.63 -10.72
N ASP A 9 -2.66 -5.31 -11.73
CA ASP A 9 -2.03 -6.32 -12.58
C ASP A 9 -0.80 -6.94 -11.88
N SER A 10 -0.39 -8.14 -12.31
CA SER A 10 0.74 -8.87 -11.72
C SER A 10 2.05 -8.71 -12.48
N ARG A 11 2.11 -7.85 -13.50
CA ARG A 11 3.25 -7.75 -14.42
C ARG A 11 4.24 -6.65 -13.99
N CYS A 12 5.51 -7.03 -13.82
CA CYS A 12 6.65 -6.15 -13.63
C CYS A 12 7.49 -6.08 -14.91
N THR A 13 7.93 -4.88 -15.30
CA THR A 13 8.80 -4.70 -16.46
C THR A 13 10.07 -3.95 -16.06
N LYS A 14 11.22 -4.39 -16.59
CA LYS A 14 12.47 -3.63 -16.55
C LYS A 14 12.81 -3.17 -17.97
N GLY A 15 12.46 -1.91 -18.29
CA GLY A 15 12.46 -1.44 -19.67
C GLY A 15 11.42 -2.19 -20.50
N ASN A 16 11.83 -2.79 -21.61
CA ASN A 16 10.93 -3.53 -22.52
C ASN A 16 10.82 -5.04 -22.20
N ILE A 17 11.42 -5.51 -21.11
CA ILE A 17 11.44 -6.92 -20.73
C ILE A 17 10.48 -7.13 -19.57
N ILE A 18 9.63 -8.17 -19.64
CA ILE A 18 8.87 -8.67 -18.49
C ILE A 18 9.86 -9.28 -17.52
N PHE A 19 10.04 -8.63 -16.38
CA PHE A 19 10.97 -9.08 -15.34
C PHE A 19 10.35 -10.16 -14.47
N ASP A 20 9.08 -10.00 -14.13
CA ASP A 20 8.30 -10.93 -13.32
C ASP A 20 6.82 -10.78 -13.71
N ASP A 21 6.10 -11.89 -13.85
CA ASP A 21 4.69 -11.95 -14.23
C ASP A 21 3.75 -12.24 -13.05
N ASN A 22 4.30 -12.46 -11.86
CA ASN A 22 3.58 -12.86 -10.65
C ASN A 22 3.89 -11.96 -9.43
N ILE A 23 4.04 -10.66 -9.65
CA ILE A 23 4.22 -9.71 -8.54
C ILE A 23 2.89 -9.26 -7.92
N LEU A 24 2.88 -9.04 -6.61
CA LEU A 24 1.76 -8.42 -5.91
C LEU A 24 1.95 -6.90 -5.88
N LYS A 25 1.01 -6.16 -6.47
CA LYS A 25 0.99 -4.68 -6.43
C LYS A 25 0.05 -4.09 -5.38
N ILE A 26 -0.58 -4.96 -4.58
CA ILE A 26 -1.51 -4.60 -3.52
C ILE A 26 -0.79 -4.77 -2.20
N TYR A 27 -0.59 -3.67 -1.50
CA TYR A 27 0.16 -3.63 -0.25
C TYR A 27 -0.78 -3.32 0.91
N ARG A 28 -0.71 -4.10 1.98
CA ARG A 28 -1.50 -3.88 3.19
C ARG A 28 -0.87 -2.78 4.04
N LEU A 29 -1.67 -1.84 4.51
CA LEU A 29 -1.23 -0.75 5.41
C LEU A 29 -1.84 -0.85 6.81
N SER A 30 -3.07 -1.39 6.90
CA SER A 30 -3.78 -1.71 8.14
C SER A 30 -4.81 -2.80 7.82
N ASP A 31 -5.54 -3.29 8.83
CA ASP A 31 -6.55 -4.35 8.68
C ASP A 31 -7.57 -4.05 7.56
N ASP A 32 -8.00 -2.79 7.45
CA ASP A 32 -9.02 -2.34 6.50
C ASP A 32 -8.48 -1.36 5.42
N ILE A 33 -7.16 -1.21 5.31
CA ILE A 33 -6.54 -0.21 4.39
C ILE A 33 -5.45 -0.86 3.55
N TYR A 34 -5.56 -0.69 2.24
CA TYR A 34 -4.60 -1.18 1.25
C TYR A 34 -4.14 -0.04 0.33
N ALA A 35 -2.89 -0.11 -0.11
CA ALA A 35 -2.30 0.76 -1.12
C ALA A 35 -1.98 -0.03 -2.41
N LEU A 36 -2.06 0.65 -3.54
CA LEU A 36 -1.73 0.09 -4.85
C LEU A 36 -0.47 0.78 -5.38
N GLY A 37 0.52 0.01 -5.78
CA GLY A 37 1.77 0.54 -6.33
C GLY A 37 1.81 0.58 -7.86
N ALA A 38 2.22 1.71 -8.44
CA ALA A 38 2.43 1.88 -9.88
C ALA A 38 3.75 2.63 -10.17
N GLY A 39 4.77 1.98 -10.74
CA GLY A 39 6.07 2.60 -11.00
C GLY A 39 7.21 1.76 -10.44
N THR A 40 8.24 2.39 -9.87
CA THR A 40 9.41 1.69 -9.31
C THR A 40 8.99 0.80 -8.13
N SER A 41 9.02 -0.51 -8.31
CA SER A 41 8.61 -1.46 -7.27
C SER A 41 9.31 -1.25 -5.92
N ALA A 42 10.61 -0.94 -5.94
CA ALA A 42 11.39 -0.75 -4.72
C ALA A 42 10.95 0.47 -3.88
N ASP A 43 10.47 1.53 -4.53
CA ASP A 43 9.98 2.72 -3.82
C ASP A 43 8.69 2.41 -3.05
N TYR A 44 7.86 1.50 -3.59
CA TYR A 44 6.61 1.07 -2.95
C TYR A 44 6.85 0.18 -1.73
N ASP A 45 7.77 -0.78 -1.82
CA ASP A 45 8.09 -1.65 -0.69
C ASP A 45 8.54 -0.84 0.53
N PHE A 46 9.43 0.13 0.30
CA PHE A 46 9.95 0.99 1.37
C PHE A 46 8.88 1.96 1.91
N GLN A 47 8.17 2.67 1.03
CA GLN A 47 7.13 3.61 1.45
C GLN A 47 6.01 2.92 2.22
N THR A 48 5.59 1.74 1.75
CA THR A 48 4.52 0.97 2.39
C THR A 48 4.95 0.52 3.78
N CYS A 49 6.15 -0.05 3.92
CA CYS A 49 6.67 -0.49 5.21
C CYS A 49 6.76 0.67 6.23
N LEU A 50 7.20 1.85 5.76
CA LEU A 50 7.23 3.06 6.59
C LEU A 50 5.82 3.50 7.01
N LEU A 51 4.87 3.54 6.07
CA LEU A 51 3.49 3.92 6.37
C LEU A 51 2.82 2.93 7.32
N GLU A 52 2.96 1.62 7.08
CA GLU A 52 2.45 0.56 7.97
C GLU A 52 2.94 0.77 9.40
N SER A 53 4.25 0.98 9.60
CA SER A 53 4.84 1.24 10.91
C SER A 53 4.27 2.49 11.59
N GLN A 54 4.07 3.58 10.84
CA GLN A 54 3.48 4.80 11.38
C GLN A 54 2.00 4.64 11.75
N LEU A 55 1.26 3.84 10.99
CA LEU A 55 -0.16 3.58 11.23
C LEU A 55 -0.35 2.66 12.43
N GLU A 56 0.51 1.65 12.58
CA GLU A 56 0.53 0.79 13.76
C GLU A 56 0.83 1.60 15.04
N LEU A 57 1.84 2.47 15.00
CA LEU A 57 2.12 3.40 16.09
C LEU A 57 0.92 4.31 16.39
N LEU A 58 0.24 4.83 15.36
CA LEU A 58 -0.92 5.70 15.56
C LEU A 58 -2.09 4.93 16.19
N LYS A 59 -2.32 3.69 15.74
CA LYS A 59 -3.35 2.77 16.28
C LYS A 59 -3.09 2.51 17.76
N LEU A 60 -1.84 2.21 18.14
CA LEU A 60 -1.44 1.99 19.53
C LEU A 60 -1.57 3.25 20.39
N ASN A 61 -1.20 4.42 19.87
CA ASN A 61 -1.26 5.67 20.62
C ASN A 61 -2.69 6.19 20.84
N GLN A 62 -3.60 5.95 19.90
CA GLN A 62 -4.96 6.50 19.93
C GLN A 62 -6.03 5.48 20.35
N ASP A 63 -5.64 4.21 20.52
CA ASP A 63 -6.54 3.06 20.73
C ASP A 63 -7.74 3.07 19.77
N ARG A 64 -7.47 3.46 18.52
CA ARG A 64 -8.49 3.67 17.49
C ARG A 64 -8.01 3.18 16.14
N GLN A 65 -8.95 2.62 15.37
CA GLN A 65 -8.73 2.33 13.97
C GLN A 65 -8.37 3.59 13.18
N VAL A 66 -7.32 3.46 12.36
CA VAL A 66 -6.79 4.57 11.58
C VAL A 66 -7.72 4.85 10.39
N ARG A 67 -7.87 6.13 10.04
CA ARG A 67 -8.68 6.57 8.90
C ARG A 67 -7.85 6.62 7.63
N VAL A 68 -8.46 6.24 6.49
CA VAL A 68 -7.85 6.36 5.15
C VAL A 68 -7.35 7.79 4.87
N ALA A 69 -8.10 8.83 5.28
CA ALA A 69 -7.69 10.23 5.12
C ALA A 69 -6.35 10.56 5.81
N THR A 70 -6.04 9.90 6.93
CA THR A 70 -4.76 10.08 7.64
C THR A 70 -3.60 9.54 6.81
N VAL A 71 -3.81 8.39 6.15
CA VAL A 71 -2.82 7.76 5.26
C VAL A 71 -2.52 8.67 4.07
N VAL A 72 -3.57 9.13 3.38
CA VAL A 72 -3.43 10.00 2.18
C VAL A 72 -2.64 11.28 2.52
N ARG A 73 -2.90 11.87 3.68
CA ARG A 73 -2.19 13.07 4.14
C ARG A 73 -0.71 12.82 4.48
N LYS A 74 -0.35 11.60 4.90
CA LYS A 74 1.03 11.20 5.19
C LYS A 74 1.83 10.82 3.94
N GLN A 75 1.16 10.56 2.83
CA GLN A 75 1.77 10.23 1.54
C GLN A 75 2.05 11.48 0.67
N SER A 76 1.45 12.63 1.01
CA SER A 76 1.63 13.90 0.29
C SER A 76 2.98 14.56 0.56
#